data_AF-A0A2C9LYV2-F1
#
_entry.id   AF-A0A2C9LYV2-F1
#
_cell.length_a   1.000
_cell.length_b   1.000
_cell.length_c   1.000
_cell.angle_alpha   90.00
_cell.angle_beta   90.00
_cell.angle_gamma   90.00
#
_symmetry.space_group_name_H-M   'P 1'
#
loop_
_entity.id
_entity.type
_entity.pdbx_description
1 polymer ?
#
loop_
_entity_poly.entity_id
_entity_poly.type
_entity_poly.pdbx_seq_one_letter_code
_entity_poly.pdbx_strand_id
1 'polypeptide(L)'
;MTSREKIYIDQLAVGAPRKFYADNGEELIVQVDAGSSGRQTAYIMFEGIRAQVVHSDIGATNGVIHIISSLLFVPEDLARDVSGPSTIEVSQTTKASCLH
;
A
#
# COMPACT_ATOMS: atom_id res chain seq x y z
N MET A 1 -19.54 3.42 6.26
CA MET A 1 -18.89 3.95 5.04
C MET A 1 -17.84 4.94 5.50
N THR A 2 -16.59 4.53 5.58
CA THR A 2 -15.48 5.47 5.78
C THR A 2 -15.37 6.29 4.51
N SER A 3 -15.55 7.61 4.61
CA SER A 3 -15.34 8.49 3.47
C SER A 3 -13.87 8.39 3.08
N ARG A 4 -13.57 8.08 1.81
CA ARG A 4 -12.20 8.09 1.29
C ARG A 4 -11.73 9.54 1.22
N GLU A 5 -11.01 9.98 2.24
CA GLU A 5 -10.41 11.31 2.29
C GLU A 5 -9.16 11.34 1.40
N LYS A 6 -9.07 12.33 0.51
CA LYS A 6 -7.83 12.58 -0.23
C LYS A 6 -6.83 13.25 0.70
N ILE A 7 -5.62 12.73 0.72
CA ILE A 7 -4.53 13.30 1.51
C ILE A 7 -3.72 14.16 0.57
N TYR A 8 -3.63 15.45 0.88
CA TYR A 8 -2.70 16.38 0.23
C TYR A 8 -1.66 16.80 1.27
N ILE A 9 -0.37 16.61 0.95
CA ILE A 9 0.72 16.84 1.91
C ILE A 9 0.93 18.34 2.14
N ASP A 10 0.72 19.15 1.12
CA ASP A 10 0.79 20.62 1.18
C ASP A 10 -0.24 21.26 2.14
N GLN A 11 -1.33 20.55 2.45
CA GLN A 11 -2.39 21.01 3.36
C GLN A 11 -2.14 20.62 4.83
N LEU A 12 -1.07 19.91 5.13
CA LEU A 12 -0.75 19.46 6.48
C LEU A 12 0.08 20.51 7.22
N ALA A 13 -0.34 20.84 8.43
CA ALA A 13 0.44 21.70 9.31
C ALA A 13 1.64 20.95 9.88
N VAL A 14 2.79 21.62 9.94
CA VAL A 14 4.01 21.08 10.52
C VAL A 14 3.81 20.76 12.00
N GLY A 15 4.21 19.56 12.42
CA GLY A 15 4.06 19.08 13.79
C GLY A 15 2.62 18.68 14.18
N ALA A 16 1.67 18.70 13.25
CA ALA A 16 0.30 18.25 13.47
C ALA A 16 0.07 16.89 12.78
N PRO A 17 0.22 15.77 13.49
CA PRO A 17 -0.01 14.45 12.92
C PRO A 17 -1.50 14.27 12.57
N ARG A 18 -1.77 13.66 11.42
CA ARG A 18 -3.12 13.28 10.98
C ARG A 18 -3.23 11.77 10.84
N LYS A 19 -4.33 11.23 11.38
CA LYS A 19 -4.69 9.82 11.28
C LYS A 19 -5.53 9.58 10.04
N PHE A 20 -5.21 8.53 9.32
CA PHE A 20 -5.93 8.04 8.16
C PHE A 20 -6.12 6.54 8.29
N TYR A 21 -7.15 6.02 7.65
CA TYR A 21 -7.41 4.59 7.62
C TYR A 21 -7.23 4.08 6.19
N ALA A 22 -6.42 3.04 6.04
CA ALA A 22 -6.35 2.32 4.78
C ALA A 22 -7.64 1.53 4.53
N ASP A 23 -7.83 1.09 3.29
CA ASP A 23 -9.04 0.33 2.90
C ASP A 23 -9.16 -1.01 3.64
N ASN A 24 -8.06 -1.54 4.19
CA ASN A 24 -8.04 -2.74 5.05
C ASN A 24 -8.39 -2.44 6.53
N GLY A 25 -8.63 -1.18 6.89
CA GLY A 25 -9.00 -0.75 8.25
C GLY A 25 -7.81 -0.33 9.13
N GLU A 26 -6.58 -0.47 8.63
CA GLU A 26 -5.37 -0.13 9.38
C GLU A 26 -5.16 1.39 9.51
N GLU A 27 -4.64 1.83 10.66
CA GLU A 27 -4.34 3.24 10.91
C GLU A 27 -2.95 3.62 10.38
N LEU A 28 -2.89 4.68 9.59
CA LEU A 28 -1.66 5.36 9.18
C LEU A 28 -1.63 6.75 9.79
N ILE A 29 -0.47 7.15 10.31
CA ILE A 29 -0.27 8.51 10.80
C ILE A 29 0.65 9.25 9.84
N VAL A 30 0.15 10.34 9.27
CA VAL A 30 0.94 11.22 8.41
C VAL A 30 1.35 12.44 9.21
N GLN A 31 2.63 12.75 9.21
CA GLN A 31 3.20 13.89 9.94
C GLN A 31 4.18 14.65 9.05
N VAL A 32 4.10 15.98 9.09
CA VAL A 32 5.09 16.86 8.45
C VAL A 32 6.03 17.39 9.52
N ASP A 33 7.33 17.16 9.35
CA ASP A 33 8.38 17.65 10.24
C ASP A 33 9.09 18.87 9.64
N ALA A 34 9.43 19.84 10.50
CA ALA A 34 10.33 20.93 10.13
C ALA A 34 11.78 20.40 10.06
N GLY A 35 12.38 20.45 8.88
CA GLY A 35 13.81 20.27 8.72
C GLY A 35 14.58 21.51 9.16
N SER A 36 15.84 21.31 9.55
CA SER A 36 16.72 22.36 10.08
C SER A 36 17.01 23.52 9.12
N SER A 37 16.75 23.34 7.83
CA SER A 37 16.93 24.35 6.78
C SER A 37 15.62 25.04 6.35
N GLY A 38 14.53 24.88 7.11
CA GLY A 38 13.18 25.31 6.71
C GLY A 38 12.52 24.39 5.67
N ARG A 39 13.18 23.30 5.28
CA ARG A 39 12.61 22.29 4.39
C ARG A 39 11.65 21.41 5.18
N GLN A 40 10.40 21.36 4.78
CA GLN A 40 9.42 20.45 5.36
C GLN A 40 9.57 19.06 4.75
N THR A 41 9.47 18.03 5.58
CA THR A 41 9.51 16.63 5.13
C THR A 41 8.35 15.87 5.72
N ALA A 42 7.54 15.25 4.87
CA ALA A 42 6.43 14.42 5.32
C ALA A 42 6.90 12.97 5.56
N TYR A 43 6.34 12.39 6.60
CA TYR A 43 6.55 11.00 7.00
C TYR A 43 5.21 10.30 7.16
N ILE A 44 5.16 9.05 6.72
CA ILE A 44 4.08 8.13 6.99
C ILE A 44 4.58 7.14 8.05
N MET A 45 3.85 7.07 9.15
CA MET A 45 4.10 6.16 10.26
C MET A 45 3.05 5.04 10.21
N PHE A 46 3.53 3.80 10.22
CA PHE A 46 2.67 2.62 10.18
C PHE A 46 3.37 1.46 10.90
N GLU A 47 2.77 0.90 11.96
CA GLU A 47 3.30 -0.27 12.68
C GLU A 47 4.81 -0.19 13.03
N GLY A 48 5.27 0.99 13.45
CA GLY A 48 6.69 1.25 13.78
C GLY A 48 7.60 1.55 12.58
N ILE A 49 7.10 1.43 11.35
CA ILE A 49 7.79 1.86 10.13
C ILE A 49 7.61 3.36 9.97
N ARG A 50 8.73 4.07 9.72
CA ARG A 50 8.77 5.48 9.33
C ARG A 50 9.20 5.59 7.88
N ALA A 51 8.26 5.87 6.98
CA ALA A 51 8.51 6.06 5.55
C ALA A 51 8.53 7.55 5.21
N GLN A 52 9.56 8.01 4.50
CA GLN A 52 9.61 9.39 4.01
C GLN A 52 8.80 9.52 2.73
N VAL A 53 8.03 10.59 2.59
CA VAL A 53 7.40 10.97 1.31
C VAL A 53 8.46 11.65 0.44
N VAL A 54 8.84 10.99 -0.65
CA VAL A 54 9.88 11.44 -1.60
C VAL A 54 9.28 12.40 -2.63
N HIS A 55 8.04 12.12 -3.06
CA HIS A 55 7.29 12.98 -3.97
C HIS A 55 5.82 12.97 -3.55
N SER A 56 5.22 14.13 -3.40
CA SER A 56 3.83 14.27 -2.94
C SER A 56 2.95 14.90 -4.01
N ASP A 57 1.63 14.75 -3.80
CA ASP A 57 0.59 15.53 -4.48
C ASP A 57 0.54 15.33 -6.00
N ILE A 58 0.86 14.12 -6.47
CA ILE A 58 0.74 13.77 -7.90
C ILE A 58 -0.74 13.57 -8.21
N GLY A 59 -1.30 14.44 -9.05
CA GLY A 59 -2.67 14.32 -9.53
C GLY A 59 -2.88 13.04 -10.34
N ALA A 60 -3.92 12.28 -10.00
CA ALA A 60 -4.41 11.14 -10.77
C ALA A 60 -5.89 11.33 -11.12
N THR A 61 -6.39 10.58 -12.10
CA THR A 61 -7.78 10.71 -12.61
C THR A 61 -8.85 10.61 -11.51
N ASN A 62 -8.59 9.82 -10.47
CA ASN A 62 -9.52 9.53 -9.39
C ASN A 62 -8.95 9.83 -7.99
N GLY A 63 -7.78 10.44 -7.87
CA GLY A 63 -7.10 10.56 -6.57
C GLY A 63 -5.80 11.32 -6.61
N VAL A 64 -4.98 11.07 -5.59
CA VAL A 64 -3.66 11.66 -5.41
C VAL A 64 -2.69 10.53 -5.13
N ILE A 65 -1.53 10.55 -5.77
CA ILE A 65 -0.46 9.59 -5.59
C ILE A 65 0.67 10.25 -4.80
N HIS A 66 1.18 9.53 -3.80
CA HIS A 66 2.37 9.89 -3.04
C HIS A 66 3.41 8.78 -3.19
N ILE A 67 4.66 9.16 -3.46
CA ILE A 67 5.80 8.24 -3.57
C ILE A 67 6.53 8.23 -2.22
N ILE A 68 6.72 7.04 -1.65
CA ILE A 68 7.38 6.84 -0.36
C ILE A 68 8.65 6.02 -0.48
N SER A 69 9.57 6.21 0.48
CA SER A 69 10.88 5.57 0.50
C SER A 69 10.86 4.11 0.97
N SER A 70 9.86 3.73 1.76
CA SER A 70 9.83 2.47 2.49
C SER A 70 8.51 1.75 2.25
N LEU A 71 8.56 0.42 2.22
CA LEU A 71 7.37 -0.41 2.10
C LEU A 71 6.58 -0.43 3.41
N LEU A 72 5.26 -0.42 3.29
CA LEU A 72 4.33 -0.61 4.40
C LEU A 72 3.66 -1.97 4.19
N PHE A 73 3.66 -2.82 5.21
CA PHE A 73 3.11 -4.17 5.15
C PHE A 73 2.56 -4.56 6.50
N VAL A 74 1.45 -5.31 6.51
CA VAL A 74 0.98 -5.98 7.72
C VAL A 74 1.63 -7.36 7.82
N PRO A 75 1.77 -7.95 9.03
CA PRO A 75 2.33 -9.30 9.18
C PRO A 75 1.62 -10.37 8.34
N GLU A 76 0.31 -10.22 8.12
CA GLU A 76 -0.50 -11.12 7.29
C GLU A 76 -0.07 -11.13 5.81
N ASP A 77 0.47 -10.02 5.30
CA ASP A 77 0.94 -9.93 3.91
C ASP A 77 2.11 -10.89 3.64
N LEU A 78 2.91 -11.16 4.67
CA LEU A 78 4.09 -12.02 4.59
C LEU A 78 3.78 -13.50 4.82
N ALA A 79 2.57 -13.83 5.32
CA ALA A 79 2.18 -15.19 5.68
C ALA A 79 1.59 -16.00 4.51
N ARG A 80 1.57 -15.47 3.28
CA ARG A 80 1.09 -16.21 2.09
C ARG A 80 2.11 -17.28 1.72
N ASP A 81 1.93 -18.46 2.29
CA ASP A 81 2.67 -19.65 1.94
C ASP A 81 2.27 -20.11 0.52
N VAL A 82 3.22 -20.08 -0.42
CA VAL A 82 3.07 -20.63 -1.78
C VAL A 82 3.43 -22.13 -1.78
N SER A 83 3.06 -22.86 -0.72
CA SER A 83 3.24 -24.30 -0.60
C SER A 83 2.00 -25.10 -1.01
N GLY A 84 0.98 -24.45 -1.58
CA GLY A 84 -0.16 -25.16 -2.16
C GLY A 84 0.31 -26.06 -3.33
N PRO A 85 -0.05 -27.36 -3.38
CA PRO A 85 0.32 -28.20 -4.49
C PRO A 85 -0.30 -27.63 -5.77
N SER A 86 0.54 -27.23 -6.72
CA SER A 86 0.10 -27.06 -8.10
C SER A 86 -0.17 -28.45 -8.67
N THR A 87 -1.32 -29.04 -8.33
CA THR A 87 -1.81 -30.22 -9.04
C THR A 87 -2.19 -29.76 -10.44
N ILE A 88 -1.23 -29.86 -11.37
CA ILE A 88 -1.49 -29.76 -12.80
C ILE A 88 -2.28 -31.01 -13.16
N GLU A 89 -3.61 -30.90 -13.26
CA GLU A 89 -4.43 -31.96 -13.84
C GLU A 89 -4.18 -32.02 -15.35
N VAL A 90 -3.26 -32.91 -15.76
CA VAL A 90 -3.12 -33.28 -17.17
C VAL A 90 -4.28 -34.22 -17.52
N SER A 91 -5.36 -33.66 -18.07
CA SER A 91 -6.43 -34.44 -18.70
C SER A 91 -5.90 -35.13 -19.95
N GLN A 92 -5.43 -36.38 -19.83
CA GLN A 92 -5.25 -37.25 -20.99
C GLN A 92 -6.59 -37.95 -21.27
N THR A 93 -7.41 -37.34 -22.12
CA THR A 93 -8.46 -38.08 -22.83
C THR A 93 -8.01 -38.28 -24.26
N THR A 94 -7.49 -39.47 -24.58
CA THR A 94 -7.48 -39.96 -25.96
C THR A 94 -8.19 -41.31 -25.97
N LYS A 95 -9.51 -41.29 -26.22
CA LYS A 95 -10.22 -42.47 -26.71
C LYS A 95 -10.05 -42.52 -28.21
N ALA A 96 -9.29 -43.50 -28.69
CA ALA A 96 -9.38 -43.95 -30.07
C ALA A 96 -9.14 -45.46 -30.10
N SER A 97 -10.20 -46.24 -30.32
CA SER A 97 -10.05 -47.51 -31.02
C SER A 97 -11.32 -47.78 -31.81
N CYS A 98 -11.13 -47.83 -33.12
CA CYS A 98 -12.12 -47.98 -34.16
C CYS A 98 -12.65 -49.43 -34.17
N LEU A 99 -13.92 -49.58 -34.53
CA LEU A 99 -14.62 -50.85 -34.73
C LEU A 99 -13.92 -51.71 -35.81
N HIS A 100 -13.95 -53.04 -35.61
CA HIS A 100 -13.87 -54.05 -36.67
C HIS A 100 -15.18 -54.84 -36.65
#